data_AF-A0A7J8N2U1-F1
#
_entry.id   AF-A0A7J8N2U1-F1
#
_cell.length_a   1.000
_cell.length_b   1.000
_cell.length_c   1.000
_cell.angle_alpha   90.00
_cell.angle_beta   90.00
_cell.angle_gamma   90.00
#
_symmetry.space_group_name_H-M   'P 1'
#
loop_
_entity.id
_entity.type
_entity.pdbx_description
1 polymer ?
#
loop_
_entity_poly.entity_id
_entity_poly.type
_entity_poly.pdbx_seq_one_letter_code
_entity_poly.pdbx_strand_id
1 'polypeptide(L)'
;SSRKKFGLLEKHKDYVVRAKAFHKKEETLRASLFKLKEKAAFRNPDEFYFQMIKTRTVDGVHKPESQANKYTQEELMLMKTQDIGYILQKLQSERKKIEKLTAVLHSVDNHPSNRHIYYAEDREEARELQSQASESRVTPPSGDIPDHIKRKTAASYRELEARNSRVNQLEKLYMEMSLKKEL
;
A
#
# COMPACT_ATOMS: atom_id res chain seq x y z
N SER A 1 34.76 18.86 10.31
CA SER A 1 35.73 17.80 9.93
C SER A 1 35.25 17.08 8.69
N SER A 2 35.96 17.25 7.57
CA SER A 2 35.56 16.81 6.22
C SER A 2 35.57 15.28 6.02
N ARG A 3 35.96 14.49 7.02
CA ARG A 3 36.08 13.02 6.96
C ARG A 3 35.10 12.26 7.88
N LYS A 4 34.19 12.94 8.58
CA LYS A 4 33.21 12.30 9.48
C LYS A 4 32.29 11.31 8.74
N LYS A 5 32.06 11.52 7.43
CA LYS A 5 31.26 10.63 6.58
C LYS A 5 31.81 9.19 6.45
N PHE A 6 33.10 8.97 6.71
CA PHE A 6 33.74 7.65 6.61
C PHE A 6 33.78 6.87 7.93
N GLY A 7 33.08 7.37 8.95
CA GLY A 7 33.03 6.73 10.26
C GLY A 7 34.24 7.04 11.14
N LEU A 8 34.44 6.19 12.15
CA LEU A 8 35.49 6.35 13.14
C LEU A 8 36.87 6.07 12.52
N LEU A 9 37.86 6.90 12.83
CA LEU A 9 39.24 6.69 12.38
C LEU A 9 39.87 5.55 13.18
N GLU A 10 40.07 4.42 12.51
CA GLU A 10 40.71 3.23 13.06
C GLU A 10 42.10 3.54 13.63
N LYS A 11 42.40 2.99 14.81
CA LYS A 11 43.71 3.05 15.45
C LYS A 11 44.38 1.67 15.45
N HIS A 12 45.65 1.61 15.87
CA HIS A 12 46.41 0.36 15.87
C HIS A 12 45.72 -0.78 16.64
N LYS A 13 45.06 -0.46 17.77
CA LYS A 13 44.28 -1.46 18.54
C LYS A 13 43.18 -2.11 17.71
N ASP A 14 42.43 -1.29 16.96
CA ASP A 14 41.36 -1.74 16.08
C ASP A 14 41.91 -2.56 14.90
N TYR A 15 43.05 -2.12 14.33
CA TYR A 15 43.76 -2.84 13.27
C TYR A 15 44.17 -4.25 13.71
N VAL A 16 44.74 -4.39 14.91
CA VAL A 16 45.16 -5.69 15.43
C VAL A 16 43.96 -6.62 15.61
N VAL A 17 42.83 -6.11 16.11
CA VAL A 17 41.59 -6.88 16.23
C VAL A 17 41.08 -7.31 14.84
N ARG A 18 41.07 -6.40 13.87
CA ARG A 18 40.65 -6.70 12.49
C ARG A 18 41.56 -7.73 11.81
N ALA A 19 42.88 -7.59 11.93
CA ALA A 19 43.86 -8.50 11.33
C ALA A 19 43.74 -9.91 11.90
N LYS A 20 43.63 -10.04 13.23
CA LYS A 20 43.39 -11.34 13.88
C LYS A 20 42.07 -11.97 13.42
N ALA A 21 41.01 -11.19 13.33
CA ALA A 21 39.72 -11.68 12.82
C ALA A 21 39.80 -12.11 11.36
N PHE A 22 40.56 -11.40 10.52
CA PHE A 22 40.79 -11.76 9.12
C PHE A 22 41.55 -13.08 8.99
N HIS A 23 42.70 -13.23 9.66
CA HIS A 23 43.48 -14.47 9.59
C HIS A 23 42.71 -15.66 10.16
N LYS A 24 41.96 -15.49 11.25
CA LYS A 24 41.09 -16.54 11.77
C LYS A 24 40.06 -16.98 10.74
N LYS A 25 39.41 -16.04 10.04
CA LYS A 25 38.45 -16.36 8.96
C LYS A 25 39.14 -17.09 7.81
N GLU A 26 40.29 -16.59 7.38
CA GLU A 26 41.06 -17.17 6.29
C GLU A 26 41.50 -18.62 6.58
N GLU A 27 42.05 -18.86 7.77
CA GLU A 27 42.43 -20.20 8.23
C GLU A 27 41.22 -21.14 8.28
N THR A 28 40.08 -20.68 8.82
CA THR A 28 38.86 -21.49 8.88
C THR A 28 38.33 -21.84 7.50
N LEU A 29 38.36 -20.90 6.54
CA LEU A 29 37.93 -21.13 5.17
C LEU A 29 38.85 -22.12 4.46
N ARG A 30 40.18 -21.96 4.58
CA ARG A 30 41.15 -22.87 3.99
C ARG A 30 41.00 -24.29 4.56
N ALA A 31 40.89 -24.41 5.88
CA ALA A 31 40.71 -25.71 6.54
C ALA A 31 39.38 -26.37 6.17
N SER A 32 38.28 -25.60 6.13
CA SER A 32 36.97 -26.11 5.70
C SER A 32 36.98 -26.56 4.25
N LEU A 33 37.53 -25.74 3.35
CA LEU A 33 37.63 -26.05 1.92
C LEU A 33 38.46 -27.32 1.68
N PHE A 34 39.60 -27.47 2.36
CA PHE A 34 40.42 -28.67 2.24
C PHE A 34 39.63 -29.93 2.63
N LYS A 35 38.96 -29.91 3.79
CA LYS A 35 38.10 -31.01 4.25
C LYS A 35 36.93 -31.31 3.31
N LEU A 36 36.33 -30.27 2.72
CA LEU A 36 35.23 -30.44 1.76
C LEU A 36 35.72 -31.06 0.45
N LYS A 37 36.90 -30.67 -0.04
CA LYS A 37 37.52 -31.29 -1.22
C LYS A 37 37.85 -32.75 -1.00
N GLU A 38 38.41 -33.08 0.16
CA GLU A 38 38.69 -34.47 0.55
C GLU A 38 37.41 -35.30 0.58
N LYS A 39 36.36 -34.83 1.26
CA LYS A 39 35.05 -35.50 1.28
C LYS A 39 34.43 -35.65 -0.11
N ALA A 40 34.57 -34.65 -0.97
CA ALA A 40 34.05 -34.70 -2.33
C ALA A 40 34.82 -35.73 -3.19
N ALA A 41 36.14 -35.87 -2.98
CA ALA A 41 36.97 -36.84 -3.69
C ALA A 41 36.67 -38.30 -3.25
N PHE A 42 36.38 -38.52 -1.97
CA PHE A 42 36.02 -39.83 -1.42
C PHE A 42 34.51 -40.14 -1.43
N ARG A 43 33.71 -39.37 -2.19
CA ARG A 43 32.26 -39.57 -2.23
C ARG A 43 31.89 -40.86 -2.96
N ASN A 44 31.06 -41.69 -2.33
CA ASN A 44 30.54 -42.91 -2.97
C ASN A 44 29.40 -42.52 -3.94
N PRO A 45 29.49 -42.84 -5.25
CA PRO A 45 28.43 -42.50 -6.20
C PRO A 45 27.09 -43.21 -5.91
N ASP A 46 27.13 -44.36 -5.25
CA ASP A 46 25.94 -45.17 -4.94
C ASP A 46 25.38 -44.89 -3.53
N GLU A 47 25.84 -43.82 -2.87
CA GLU A 47 25.34 -43.45 -1.54
C GLU A 47 23.86 -43.05 -1.59
N PHE A 48 23.06 -43.59 -0.66
CA PHE A 48 21.65 -43.25 -0.53
C PHE A 48 21.27 -42.93 0.91
N TYR A 49 20.72 -41.73 1.11
CA TYR A 49 20.12 -41.30 2.37
C TYR A 49 18.62 -41.05 2.16
N PHE A 50 17.77 -41.47 3.10
CA PHE A 50 16.31 -41.29 2.99
C PHE A 50 15.87 -39.82 2.79
N GLN A 51 16.67 -38.86 3.27
CA GLN A 51 16.39 -37.44 3.08
C GLN A 51 16.51 -36.97 1.61
N MET A 52 17.22 -37.73 0.77
CA MET A 52 17.33 -37.48 -0.67
C MET A 52 16.00 -37.69 -1.40
N ILE A 53 15.02 -38.41 -0.80
CA ILE A 53 13.67 -38.53 -1.35
C ILE A 53 12.90 -37.19 -1.24
N LYS A 54 13.08 -36.48 -0.12
CA LYS A 54 12.34 -35.24 0.20
C LYS A 54 13.03 -33.98 -0.32
N THR A 55 14.33 -34.05 -0.58
CA THR A 55 15.16 -32.89 -0.93
C THR A 55 15.75 -33.05 -2.32
N ARG A 56 15.97 -31.92 -3.00
CA ARG A 56 16.47 -31.93 -4.38
C ARG A 56 17.69 -31.03 -4.53
N THR A 57 18.62 -31.44 -5.36
CA THR A 57 19.74 -30.59 -5.78
C THR A 57 19.32 -29.84 -7.04
N VAL A 58 19.37 -28.51 -6.99
CA VAL A 58 19.05 -27.64 -8.15
C VAL A 58 20.28 -26.78 -8.41
N ASP A 59 20.79 -26.83 -9.64
CA ASP A 59 22.02 -26.12 -10.05
C ASP A 59 23.23 -26.42 -9.15
N GLY A 60 23.35 -27.68 -8.69
CA GLY A 60 24.43 -28.13 -7.82
C GLY A 60 24.31 -27.71 -6.35
N VAL A 61 23.24 -27.02 -5.95
CA VAL A 61 22.98 -26.63 -4.55
C VAL A 61 21.83 -27.45 -3.98
N HIS A 62 22.05 -28.03 -2.81
CA HIS A 62 20.99 -28.73 -2.05
C HIS A 62 19.90 -27.73 -1.66
N LYS A 63 18.67 -27.98 -2.10
CA LYS A 63 17.49 -27.21 -1.71
C LYS A 63 16.59 -28.08 -0.83
N PRO A 64 16.25 -27.61 0.38
CA PRO A 64 15.27 -28.30 1.21
C PRO A 64 13.91 -28.28 0.52
N GLU A 65 13.02 -29.17 0.98
CA GLU A 65 11.65 -29.25 0.49
C GLU A 65 10.95 -27.90 0.60
N SER A 66 10.39 -27.42 -0.52
CA SER A 66 9.68 -26.15 -0.53
C SER A 66 8.33 -26.33 0.16
N GLN A 67 8.09 -25.47 1.13
CA GLN A 67 6.87 -25.40 1.92
C GLN A 67 5.70 -24.73 1.14
N ALA A 68 5.87 -24.47 -0.16
CA ALA A 68 4.94 -23.70 -0.99
C ALA A 68 3.62 -24.44 -1.29
N ASN A 69 3.63 -25.77 -1.38
CA ASN A 69 2.46 -26.58 -1.71
C ASN A 69 1.92 -27.31 -0.47
N LYS A 70 1.87 -26.61 0.67
CA LYS A 70 1.42 -27.21 1.93
C LYS A 70 -0.08 -27.38 2.04
N TYR A 71 -0.85 -26.53 1.36
CA TYR A 71 -2.29 -26.47 1.53
C TYR A 71 -2.98 -27.30 0.46
N THR A 72 -4.00 -28.02 0.90
CA THR A 72 -4.97 -28.67 0.02
C THR A 72 -5.80 -27.61 -0.71
N GLN A 73 -6.43 -28.01 -1.82
CA GLN A 73 -7.31 -27.12 -2.58
C GLN A 73 -8.48 -26.60 -1.74
N GLU A 74 -9.02 -27.43 -0.84
CA GLU A 74 -10.11 -27.07 0.06
C GLU A 74 -9.69 -25.99 1.06
N GLU A 75 -8.52 -26.13 1.67
CA GLU A 75 -7.95 -25.12 2.57
C GLU A 75 -7.69 -23.80 1.84
N LEU A 76 -7.16 -23.84 0.62
CA LEU A 76 -6.97 -22.65 -0.21
C LEU A 76 -8.31 -21.96 -0.54
N MET A 77 -9.35 -22.73 -0.86
CA MET A 77 -10.68 -22.19 -1.15
C MET A 77 -11.33 -21.56 0.10
N LEU A 78 -11.12 -22.16 1.27
CA LEU A 78 -11.54 -21.59 2.55
C LEU A 78 -10.83 -20.25 2.81
N MET A 79 -9.50 -20.20 2.68
CA MET A 79 -8.73 -18.96 2.87
C MET A 79 -9.17 -17.86 1.89
N LYS A 80 -9.32 -18.19 0.60
CA LYS A 80 -9.87 -17.24 -0.40
C LYS A 80 -11.26 -16.71 0.00
N THR A 81 -12.13 -17.57 0.54
CA THR A 81 -13.47 -17.18 0.98
C THR A 81 -13.41 -16.22 2.17
N GLN A 82 -12.50 -16.46 3.12
CA GLN A 82 -12.26 -15.55 4.25
C GLN A 82 -11.75 -14.19 3.78
N ASP A 83 -10.80 -14.16 2.85
CA ASP A 83 -10.25 -12.92 2.27
C ASP A 83 -11.32 -12.10 1.55
N ILE A 84 -12.17 -12.76 0.76
CA ILE A 84 -13.33 -12.12 0.10
C ILE A 84 -14.26 -11.49 1.14
N GLY A 85 -14.58 -12.22 2.21
CA GLY A 85 -15.41 -11.71 3.31
C GLY A 85 -14.79 -10.49 4.00
N TYR A 86 -13.47 -10.52 4.25
CA TYR A 86 -12.75 -9.40 4.83
C TYR A 86 -12.80 -8.15 3.95
N ILE A 87 -12.57 -8.29 2.65
CA ILE A 87 -12.62 -7.16 1.71
C ILE A 87 -14.04 -6.58 1.62
N LEU A 88 -15.07 -7.44 1.58
CA LEU A 88 -16.46 -7.00 1.62
C LEU A 88 -16.76 -6.17 2.88
N GLN A 89 -16.32 -6.64 4.06
CA GLN A 89 -16.50 -5.92 5.32
C GLN A 89 -15.80 -4.55 5.31
N LYS A 90 -14.58 -4.47 4.75
CA LYS A 90 -13.85 -3.21 4.61
C LYS A 90 -14.54 -2.25 3.65
N LEU A 91 -15.01 -2.74 2.51
CA LEU A 91 -15.78 -1.97 1.54
C LEU A 91 -17.05 -1.37 2.16
N GLN A 92 -17.83 -2.17 2.91
CA GLN A 92 -19.00 -1.68 3.62
C GLN A 92 -18.66 -0.62 4.67
N SER A 93 -17.56 -0.82 5.39
CA SER A 93 -17.08 0.14 6.40
C SER A 93 -16.69 1.48 5.79
N GLU A 94 -15.98 1.47 4.65
CA GLU A 94 -15.61 2.69 3.92
C GLU A 94 -16.85 3.40 3.34
N ARG A 95 -17.80 2.66 2.74
CA ARG A 95 -19.08 3.22 2.26
C ARG A 95 -19.85 3.92 3.37
N LYS A 96 -19.97 3.30 4.55
CA LYS A 96 -20.61 3.92 5.72
C LYS A 96 -19.86 5.17 6.21
N LYS A 97 -18.53 5.21 6.07
CA LYS A 97 -17.74 6.37 6.46
C LYS A 97 -17.90 7.52 5.47
N ILE A 98 -17.97 7.21 4.17
CA ILE A 98 -18.31 8.17 3.11
C ILE A 98 -19.70 8.75 3.38
N GLU A 99 -20.72 7.92 3.59
CA GLU A 99 -22.09 8.35 3.87
C GLU A 99 -22.17 9.33 5.06
N LYS A 100 -21.47 9.01 6.17
CA LYS A 100 -21.39 9.90 7.32
C LYS A 100 -20.68 11.22 7.01
N LEU A 101 -19.62 11.20 6.21
CA LEU A 101 -18.89 12.41 5.82
C LEU A 101 -19.70 13.26 4.85
N THR A 102 -20.37 12.65 3.87
CA THR A 102 -21.26 13.36 2.93
C THR A 102 -22.46 13.96 3.65
N ALA A 103 -23.01 13.30 4.67
CA ALA A 103 -24.10 13.85 5.46
C ALA A 103 -23.69 15.08 6.29
N VAL A 104 -22.42 15.16 6.71
CA VAL A 104 -21.88 16.31 7.46
C VAL A 104 -21.42 17.43 6.53
N LEU A 105 -20.77 17.08 5.42
CA LEU A 105 -20.31 18.01 4.39
C LEU A 105 -21.49 18.44 3.52
N HIS A 106 -22.23 19.45 3.97
CA HIS A 106 -23.12 20.20 3.09
C HIS A 106 -22.25 20.84 1.99
N SER A 107 -22.65 20.74 0.72
CA SER A 107 -21.91 21.25 -0.45
C SER A 107 -21.82 22.78 -0.46
N VAL A 108 -21.17 23.38 0.55
CA VAL A 108 -21.13 24.83 0.75
C VAL A 108 -20.44 25.53 -0.42
N ASP A 109 -19.39 24.90 -0.97
CA ASP A 109 -18.58 25.47 -2.06
C ASP A 109 -19.04 25.03 -3.46
N ASN A 110 -19.76 23.90 -3.56
CA ASN A 110 -20.35 23.43 -4.83
C ASN A 110 -21.80 23.90 -4.90
N HIS A 111 -22.00 25.19 -5.17
CA HIS A 111 -23.33 25.71 -5.42
C HIS A 111 -23.90 24.99 -6.65
N PRO A 112 -25.08 24.35 -6.55
CA PRO A 112 -25.68 23.73 -7.72
C PRO A 112 -25.90 24.82 -8.77
N SER A 113 -25.60 24.54 -10.03
CA SER A 113 -25.91 25.44 -11.15
C SER A 113 -27.42 25.40 -11.41
N ASN A 114 -28.20 25.82 -10.43
CA ASN A 114 -29.65 25.89 -10.51
C ASN A 114 -30.03 27.00 -11.48
N ARG A 115 -30.91 26.69 -12.44
CA ARG A 115 -31.52 27.70 -13.30
C ARG A 115 -32.58 28.44 -12.48
N HIS A 116 -32.25 29.61 -11.97
CA HIS A 116 -33.22 30.53 -11.38
C HIS A 116 -34.00 31.23 -12.51
N ILE A 117 -35.31 30.99 -12.57
CA ILE A 117 -36.23 31.58 -13.54
C ILE A 117 -37.04 32.66 -12.82
N TYR A 118 -36.99 33.88 -13.33
CA TYR A 118 -37.79 35.00 -12.85
C TYR A 118 -38.94 35.25 -13.82
N TYR A 119 -40.14 35.50 -13.29
CA TYR A 119 -41.31 35.90 -14.06
C TYR A 119 -41.56 37.39 -13.81
N ALA A 120 -41.91 38.13 -14.85
CA ALA A 120 -42.22 39.56 -14.80
C ALA A 120 -43.62 39.78 -15.40
N GLU A 121 -44.39 40.68 -14.81
CA GLU A 121 -45.72 41.06 -15.29
C GLU A 121 -45.61 42.04 -16.46
N ASP A 122 -44.63 42.94 -16.41
CA ASP A 122 -44.43 43.99 -17.42
C ASP A 122 -43.03 44.05 -18.01
N ARG A 123 -42.93 44.71 -19.18
CA ARG A 123 -41.66 44.86 -19.93
C ARG A 123 -40.63 45.73 -19.22
N GLU A 124 -41.09 46.64 -18.37
CA GLU A 124 -40.24 47.50 -17.53
C GLU A 124 -39.69 46.70 -16.34
N GLU A 125 -40.56 45.95 -15.65
CA GLU A 125 -40.18 45.03 -14.57
C GLU A 125 -39.19 43.96 -15.04
N ALA A 126 -39.36 43.42 -16.24
CA ALA A 126 -38.40 42.47 -16.83
C ALA A 126 -36.98 43.05 -16.98
N ARG A 127 -36.86 44.35 -17.30
CA ARG A 127 -35.55 45.02 -17.40
C ARG A 127 -34.95 45.25 -16.02
N GLU A 128 -35.75 45.66 -15.04
CA GLU A 128 -35.30 45.84 -13.66
C GLU A 128 -34.81 44.53 -13.03
N LEU A 129 -35.57 43.45 -13.18
CA LEU A 129 -35.18 42.11 -12.71
C LEU A 129 -33.89 41.64 -13.38
N GLN A 130 -33.69 41.96 -14.66
CA GLN A 130 -32.46 41.60 -15.37
C GLN A 130 -31.23 42.38 -14.85
N SER A 131 -31.39 43.66 -14.54
CA SER A 131 -30.34 44.45 -13.88
C SER A 131 -30.06 43.98 -12.45
N GLN A 132 -31.09 43.73 -11.63
CA GLN A 132 -30.93 43.25 -10.26
C GLN A 132 -30.35 41.83 -10.20
N ALA A 133 -30.74 40.94 -11.12
CA ALA A 133 -30.16 39.60 -11.22
C ALA A 133 -28.66 39.66 -11.56
N SER A 134 -28.21 40.67 -12.32
CA SER A 134 -26.80 40.87 -12.61
C SER A 134 -26.00 41.39 -11.41
N GLU A 135 -26.62 42.21 -10.53
CA GLU A 135 -26.03 42.70 -9.29
C GLU A 135 -26.05 41.65 -8.16
N SER A 136 -27.14 40.89 -8.04
CA SER A 136 -27.32 39.83 -7.03
C SER A 136 -26.48 38.57 -7.30
N ARG A 137 -25.92 38.41 -8.51
CA ARG A 137 -24.91 37.38 -8.83
C ARG A 137 -23.62 37.53 -8.06
N VAL A 138 -23.36 38.69 -7.46
CA VAL A 138 -22.34 38.82 -6.44
C VAL A 138 -22.89 38.12 -5.20
N THR A 139 -22.55 36.84 -5.08
CA THR A 139 -22.73 36.05 -3.86
C THR A 139 -22.36 36.95 -2.69
N PRO A 140 -23.21 37.09 -1.65
CA PRO A 140 -22.78 37.77 -0.44
C PRO A 140 -21.44 37.15 -0.05
N PRO A 141 -20.37 37.93 0.17
CA PRO A 141 -19.12 37.35 0.62
C PRO A 141 -19.51 36.58 1.88
N SER A 142 -19.36 35.26 1.84
CA SER A 142 -19.51 34.43 3.03
C SER A 142 -18.63 35.11 4.07
N GLY A 143 -19.25 35.71 5.09
CA GLY A 143 -18.57 36.63 6.01
C GLY A 143 -17.25 36.01 6.43
N ASP A 144 -16.15 36.77 6.32
CA ASP A 144 -14.77 36.28 6.19
C ASP A 144 -14.52 35.03 7.06
N ILE A 145 -14.73 33.84 6.47
CA ILE A 145 -14.70 32.60 7.24
C ILE A 145 -13.24 32.42 7.69
N PRO A 146 -12.97 32.26 9.01
CA PRO A 146 -11.61 32.11 9.50
C PRO A 146 -10.84 31.01 8.75
N ASP A 147 -9.59 31.27 8.38
CA ASP A 147 -8.77 30.37 7.55
C ASP A 147 -8.60 28.96 8.14
N HIS A 148 -8.70 28.82 9.47
CA HIS A 148 -8.65 27.51 10.11
C HIS A 148 -9.86 26.64 9.77
N ILE A 149 -11.04 27.23 9.52
CA ILE A 149 -12.25 26.53 9.11
C ILE A 149 -12.10 26.13 7.63
N LYS A 150 -11.71 27.06 6.75
CA LYS A 150 -11.44 26.78 5.33
C LYS A 150 -10.47 25.60 5.16
N ARG A 151 -9.36 25.59 5.92
CA ARG A 151 -8.39 24.49 5.91
C ARG A 151 -8.97 23.16 6.37
N LYS A 152 -9.81 23.15 7.42
CA LYS A 152 -10.48 21.92 7.91
C LYS A 152 -11.47 21.40 6.88
N THR A 153 -12.29 22.26 6.30
CA THR A 153 -13.25 21.90 5.25
C THR A 153 -12.55 21.30 4.03
N ALA A 154 -11.49 21.96 3.54
CA ALA A 154 -10.68 21.45 2.43
C ALA A 154 -9.96 20.12 2.77
N ALA A 155 -9.57 19.90 4.02
CA ALA A 155 -9.03 18.62 4.46
C ALA A 155 -10.11 17.52 4.44
N SER A 156 -11.33 17.80 4.91
CA SER A 156 -12.44 16.85 4.91
C SER A 156 -12.87 16.46 3.49
N TYR A 157 -12.90 17.40 2.53
CA TYR A 157 -13.18 17.06 1.12
C TYR A 157 -12.09 16.18 0.49
N ARG A 158 -10.80 16.46 0.76
CA ARG A 158 -9.69 15.59 0.33
C ARG A 158 -9.81 14.19 0.95
N GLU A 159 -10.22 14.12 2.22
CA GLU A 159 -10.46 12.86 2.92
C GLU A 159 -11.61 12.06 2.27
N LEU A 160 -12.68 12.73 1.87
CA LEU A 160 -13.82 12.13 1.17
C LEU A 160 -13.41 11.57 -0.20
N GLU A 161 -12.66 12.35 -0.99
CA GLU A 161 -12.14 11.92 -2.30
C GLU A 161 -11.21 10.71 -2.17
N ALA A 162 -10.30 10.74 -1.20
CA ALA A 162 -9.40 9.61 -0.93
C ALA A 162 -10.18 8.34 -0.56
N ARG A 163 -11.27 8.47 0.21
CA ARG A 163 -12.13 7.33 0.54
C ARG A 163 -12.93 6.82 -0.65
N ASN A 164 -13.47 7.69 -1.49
CA ASN A 164 -14.13 7.27 -2.73
C ASN A 164 -13.16 6.49 -3.62
N SER A 165 -11.93 6.98 -3.77
CA SER A 165 -10.87 6.26 -4.50
C SER A 165 -10.57 4.89 -3.88
N ARG A 166 -10.51 4.80 -2.55
CA ARG A 166 -10.30 3.54 -1.81
C ARG A 166 -11.44 2.55 -2.01
N VAL A 167 -12.69 3.01 -2.01
CA VAL A 167 -13.85 2.15 -2.30
C VAL A 167 -13.77 1.58 -3.70
N ASN A 168 -13.46 2.39 -4.71
CA ASN A 168 -13.29 1.91 -6.09
C ASN A 168 -12.18 0.86 -6.20
N GLN A 169 -11.07 1.03 -5.48
CA GLN A 169 -9.99 0.02 -5.42
C GLN A 169 -10.44 -1.28 -4.75
N LEU A 170 -11.15 -1.19 -3.63
CA LEU A 170 -11.67 -2.36 -2.92
C LEU A 170 -12.74 -3.09 -3.73
N GLU A 171 -13.59 -2.38 -4.46
CA GLU A 171 -14.57 -2.95 -5.38
C GLU A 171 -13.89 -3.72 -6.51
N LYS A 172 -12.88 -3.13 -7.15
CA LYS A 172 -12.10 -3.80 -8.19
C LYS A 172 -11.44 -5.08 -7.65
N LEU A 173 -10.83 -4.99 -6.47
CA LEU A 173 -10.16 -6.13 -5.84
C LEU A 173 -11.18 -7.22 -5.47
N TYR A 174 -12.34 -6.84 -4.93
CA TYR A 174 -13.43 -7.77 -4.64
C TYR A 174 -13.91 -8.50 -5.90
N MET A 175 -14.13 -7.78 -7.01
CA MET A 175 -14.50 -8.37 -8.29
C MET A 175 -13.44 -9.35 -8.79
N GLU A 176 -12.17 -8.96 -8.75
CA GLU A 176 -11.05 -9.82 -9.17
C GLU A 176 -10.97 -11.10 -8.33
N MET A 177 -11.10 -11.01 -7.01
CA MET A 177 -11.09 -12.18 -6.14
C MET A 177 -12.32 -13.07 -6.33
N SER A 178 -13.49 -12.49 -6.59
CA SER A 178 -14.71 -13.25 -6.89
C SER A 178 -14.57 -14.04 -8.18
N LEU A 179 -14.05 -13.41 -9.25
CA LEU A 179 -13.78 -14.09 -10.52
C LEU A 179 -12.79 -15.25 -10.37
N LYS A 180 -11.71 -15.05 -9.60
CA LYS A 180 -10.71 -16.09 -9.29
C LYS A 180 -11.21 -17.21 -8.35
N LYS A 181 -12.41 -17.07 -7.78
CA LYS A 181 -13.08 -18.11 -6.99
C LYS A 181 -14.00 -18.96 -7.85
N GLU A 182 -14.57 -18.39 -8.91
CA GLU A 182 -15.44 -19.09 -9.87
C GLU A 182 -14.64 -19.91 -10.90
N LEU A 183 -13.38 -19.53 -11.14
CA LEU A 183 -12.39 -20.28 -11.93
C LEU A 183 -11.62 -21.29 -11.07
#